data_AF-A0A2W7IGI3-F1
#
_entry.id   AF-A0A2W7IGI3-F1
#
_cell.length_a   1.000
_cell.length_b   1.000
_cell.length_c   1.000
_cell.angle_alpha   90.00
_cell.angle_beta   90.00
_cell.angle_gamma   90.00
#
_symmetry.space_group_name_H-M   'P 1'
#
loop_
_entity.id
_entity.type
_entity.pdbx_description
1 polymer ?
#
loop_
_entity_poly.entity_id
_entity_poly.type
_entity_poly.pdbx_seq_one_letter_code
_entity_poly.pdbx_strand_id
1 'polypeptide(L)'
;MTDLEWNALAPYILWHGAGRPVANLRARIDGMFWIAATGKPWKDLPKTHGTPDTVSRHFRRLTQRHLWQRLLHALADPKVPAALKSLEPWICRACHRAVRLAGMSLITTARRLGFFSALRGPSWMVPDLDLSETIRRVTDYWLDRVLRDRASVPRGIFALCGRLLATAGGRRYVPRCLWPA
;
A
#
# COMPACT_ATOMS: atom_id res chain seq x y z
N MET A 1 12.85 10.47 15.09
CA MET A 1 12.40 11.51 14.14
C MET A 1 12.77 12.87 14.68
N THR A 2 13.38 13.71 13.85
CA THR A 2 13.76 15.10 14.19
C THR A 2 12.54 16.03 14.16
N ASP A 3 12.69 17.25 14.70
CA ASP A 3 11.61 18.24 14.69
C ASP A 3 11.26 18.71 13.28
N LEU A 4 12.26 18.81 12.41
CA LEU A 4 12.08 19.18 11.00
C LEU A 4 11.27 18.12 10.24
N GLU A 5 11.62 16.85 10.43
CA GLU A 5 10.87 15.72 9.87
C GLU A 5 9.42 15.70 10.36
N TRP A 6 9.22 15.93 11.66
CA TRP A 6 7.90 16.00 12.25
C TRP A 6 7.07 17.15 11.66
N ASN A 7 7.65 18.34 11.56
CA ASN A 7 6.97 19.52 11.01
C ASN A 7 6.61 19.35 9.53
N ALA A 8 7.42 18.61 8.77
CA ALA A 8 7.11 18.26 7.39
C ALA A 8 6.01 17.19 7.28
N LEU A 9 5.94 16.26 8.23
CA LEU A 9 4.95 15.16 8.23
C LEU A 9 3.59 15.56 8.80
N ALA A 10 3.58 16.37 9.87
CA ALA A 10 2.39 16.71 10.65
C ALA A 10 1.21 17.23 9.81
N PRO A 11 1.39 18.08 8.77
CA PRO A 11 0.29 18.59 7.94
C PRO A 11 -0.50 17.49 7.20
N TYR A 12 0.14 16.36 6.92
CA TYR A 12 -0.51 15.25 6.22
C TYR A 12 -1.34 14.38 7.18
N ILE A 13 -1.10 14.45 8.49
CA ILE A 13 -1.81 13.64 9.47
C ILE A 13 -3.17 14.30 9.73
N LEU A 14 -4.25 13.61 9.35
CA LEU A 14 -5.62 14.12 9.57
C LEU A 14 -5.92 14.19 11.05
N TRP A 15 -5.88 15.40 11.60
CA TRP A 15 -6.44 15.70 12.91
C TRP A 15 -7.49 16.81 12.82
N HIS A 16 -8.49 16.59 11.95
CA HIS A 16 -9.69 17.45 11.82
C HIS A 16 -10.99 16.64 11.98
N GLY A 17 -10.99 15.60 12.81
CA GLY A 17 -12.23 14.93 13.21
C GLY A 17 -12.76 15.54 14.51
N ALA A 18 -14.08 15.61 14.68
CA ALA A 18 -14.69 16.00 15.95
C ALA A 18 -14.15 15.11 17.10
N GLY A 19 -13.52 15.72 18.10
CA GLY A 19 -12.99 15.01 19.28
C GLY A 19 -11.75 15.64 19.91
N ARG A 20 -11.36 15.13 21.08
CA ARG A 20 -10.21 15.61 21.86
C ARG A 20 -8.88 15.41 21.10
N PRO A 21 -7.94 16.38 21.16
CA PRO A 21 -6.59 16.19 20.67
C PRO A 21 -5.95 14.90 21.13
N VAL A 22 -5.36 14.20 20.16
CA VAL A 22 -4.56 13.02 20.44
C VAL A 22 -3.33 13.48 21.21
N ALA A 23 -3.33 13.25 22.52
CA ALA A 23 -2.15 13.45 23.34
C ALA A 23 -0.96 12.67 22.76
N ASN A 24 0.18 13.35 22.65
CA ASN A 24 1.45 12.81 22.15
C ASN A 24 1.36 12.17 20.75
N LEU A 25 0.75 12.87 19.78
CA LEU A 25 0.63 12.39 18.40
C LEU A 25 1.98 12.00 17.79
N ARG A 26 3.01 12.82 18.00
CA ARG A 26 4.39 12.55 17.56
C ARG A 26 4.91 11.20 18.07
N ALA A 27 4.81 10.96 19.38
CA ALA A 27 5.28 9.71 19.98
C ALA A 27 4.58 8.48 19.41
N ARG A 28 3.28 8.59 19.07
CA ARG A 28 2.53 7.50 18.43
C ARG A 28 3.04 7.23 17.02
N ILE A 29 3.29 8.26 16.23
CA ILE A 29 3.82 8.14 14.87
C ILE A 29 5.25 7.59 14.88
N ASP A 30 6.09 8.08 15.79
CA ASP A 30 7.41 7.50 16.05
C ASP A 30 7.31 6.00 16.37
N GLY A 31 6.35 5.61 17.22
CA GLY A 31 6.09 4.20 17.52
C GLY A 31 5.65 3.39 16.30
N MET A 32 4.86 3.97 15.39
CA MET A 32 4.50 3.32 14.12
C MET A 32 5.71 3.11 13.23
N PHE A 33 6.59 4.11 13.10
CA PHE A 33 7.83 3.99 12.32
C PHE A 33 8.80 3.01 12.95
N TRP A 34 8.90 2.97 14.29
CA TRP A 34 9.71 1.96 14.99
C TRP A 34 9.23 0.54 14.68
N ILE A 35 7.92 0.30 14.71
CA ILE A 35 7.31 -1.00 14.36
C ILE A 35 7.49 -1.33 12.87
N ALA A 36 7.40 -0.33 11.99
CA ALA A 36 7.65 -0.49 10.57
C ALA A 36 9.12 -0.85 10.28
N ALA A 37 10.06 -0.20 10.96
CA ALA A 37 11.49 -0.43 10.82
C ALA A 37 11.92 -1.81 11.36
N THR A 38 11.47 -2.17 12.56
CA THR A 38 11.87 -3.40 13.25
C THR A 38 11.12 -4.65 12.78
N GLY A 39 9.93 -4.51 12.18
CA GLY A 39 9.12 -5.65 11.79
C GLY A 39 8.49 -6.41 12.97
N LYS A 40 8.68 -5.95 14.22
CA LYS A 40 8.18 -6.61 15.44
C LYS A 40 6.64 -6.55 15.59
N PRO A 41 6.04 -7.47 16.37
CA PRO A 41 4.62 -7.37 16.71
C PRO A 41 4.34 -6.10 17.53
N TRP A 42 3.11 -5.57 17.46
CA TRP A 42 2.72 -4.36 18.18
C TRP A 42 2.94 -4.46 19.69
N LYS A 43 2.80 -5.67 20.27
CA LYS A 43 2.98 -5.93 21.71
C LYS A 43 4.37 -5.56 22.23
N ASP A 44 5.37 -5.56 21.36
CA ASP A 44 6.77 -5.27 21.72
C ASP A 44 7.12 -3.78 21.62
N LEU A 45 6.13 -2.92 21.34
CA LEU A 45 6.34 -1.49 21.26
C LEU A 45 6.82 -0.93 22.61
N PRO A 46 7.94 -0.20 22.66
CA PRO A 46 8.43 0.44 23.87
C PRO A 46 7.39 1.42 24.45
N LYS A 47 7.26 1.43 25.78
CA LYS A 47 6.31 2.31 26.50
C LYS A 47 6.56 3.81 26.25
N THR A 48 7.77 4.19 25.84
CA THR A 48 8.14 5.56 25.46
C THR A 48 7.28 6.13 24.33
N HIS A 49 6.77 5.27 23.44
CA HIS A 49 5.90 5.65 22.33
C HIS A 49 4.40 5.62 22.69
N GLY A 50 4.08 5.23 23.92
CA GLY A 50 2.71 5.04 24.42
C GLY A 50 2.25 3.59 24.39
N THR A 51 0.97 3.37 24.68
CA THR A 51 0.40 2.02 24.79
C THR A 51 0.31 1.34 23.42
N PRO A 52 0.85 0.11 23.25
CA PRO A 52 0.80 -0.67 22.01
C PRO A 52 -0.57 -0.68 21.31
N ASP A 53 -1.61 -0.92 22.09
CA ASP A 53 -3.00 -1.04 21.64
C ASP A 53 -3.57 0.30 21.14
N THR A 54 -3.15 1.41 21.75
CA THR A 54 -3.54 2.75 21.30
C THR A 54 -2.86 3.11 19.98
N VAL A 55 -1.58 2.78 19.83
CA VAL A 55 -0.82 3.04 18.60
C VAL A 55 -1.36 2.18 17.45
N SER A 56 -1.62 0.90 17.68
CA SER A 56 -2.15 0.00 16.64
C SER A 56 -3.55 0.43 16.15
N ARG A 57 -4.46 0.83 17.06
CA ARG A 57 -5.76 1.39 16.69
C ARG A 57 -5.62 2.71 15.93
N HIS A 58 -4.67 3.56 16.33
CA HIS A 58 -4.42 4.81 15.62
C HIS A 58 -3.88 4.56 14.20
N PHE A 59 -2.95 3.62 14.04
CA PHE A 59 -2.43 3.20 12.74
C PHE A 59 -3.56 2.71 11.82
N ARG A 60 -4.46 1.85 12.34
CA ARG A 60 -5.61 1.37 11.57
C ARG A 60 -6.53 2.52 11.14
N ARG A 61 -6.84 3.46 12.04
CA ARG A 61 -7.66 4.63 11.71
C ARG A 61 -7.02 5.52 10.64
N LEU A 62 -5.72 5.79 10.74
CA LEU A 62 -4.99 6.58 9.74
C LEU A 62 -4.96 5.88 8.38
N THR A 63 -4.78 4.56 8.40
CA THR A 63 -4.79 3.73 7.18
C THR A 63 -6.15 3.74 6.48
N GLN A 64 -7.24 3.63 7.26
CA GLN A 64 -8.60 3.73 6.73
C GLN A 64 -8.94 5.12 6.18
N ARG A 65 -8.27 6.17 6.69
CA ARG A 65 -8.38 7.55 6.16
C ARG A 65 -7.36 7.86 5.06
N HIS A 66 -6.82 6.83 4.42
CA HIS A 66 -5.90 6.95 3.29
C HIS A 66 -4.63 7.78 3.54
N LEU A 67 -4.11 7.80 4.77
CA LEU A 67 -2.90 8.56 5.11
C LEU A 67 -1.72 8.16 4.21
N TRP A 68 -1.50 6.86 4.04
CA TRP A 68 -0.33 6.34 3.30
C TRP A 68 -0.36 6.76 1.83
N GLN A 69 -1.53 6.71 1.20
CA GLN A 69 -1.73 7.18 -0.18
C GLN A 69 -1.38 8.67 -0.28
N ARG A 70 -1.85 9.49 0.67
CA ARG A 70 -1.54 10.94 0.70
C ARG A 70 -0.04 11.21 0.89
N LEU A 71 0.63 10.43 1.73
CA LEU A 71 2.07 10.54 1.93
C LEU A 71 2.84 10.13 0.66
N LEU A 72 2.44 9.06 -0.01
CA LEU A 72 3.05 8.68 -1.30
C LEU A 72 2.86 9.76 -2.36
N HIS A 73 1.66 10.37 -2.44
CA HIS A 73 1.43 11.52 -3.33
C HIS A 73 2.33 12.71 -3.00
N ALA A 74 2.51 13.01 -1.71
CA ALA A 74 3.40 14.09 -1.27
C ALA A 74 4.86 13.81 -1.61
N LEU A 75 5.31 12.55 -1.50
CA LEU A 75 6.67 12.14 -1.84
C LEU A 75 6.93 12.13 -3.36
N ALA A 76 5.90 11.92 -4.18
CA ALA A 76 6.01 11.99 -5.64
C ALA A 76 6.13 13.43 -6.16
N ASP A 77 5.77 14.44 -5.37
CA ASP A 77 5.88 15.84 -5.77
C ASP A 77 7.37 16.26 -5.86
N PRO A 78 7.83 16.81 -7.00
CA PRO A 78 9.19 17.32 -7.14
C PRO A 78 9.57 18.38 -6.09
N LYS A 79 8.59 19.10 -5.53
CA LYS A 79 8.78 20.16 -4.53
C LYS A 79 8.73 19.65 -3.09
N VAL A 80 8.81 18.34 -2.89
CA VAL A 80 8.76 17.75 -1.55
C VAL A 80 9.88 18.27 -0.64
N PRO A 81 9.59 18.69 0.61
CA PRO A 81 10.63 19.05 1.56
C PRO A 81 11.60 17.89 1.79
N ALA A 82 12.91 18.18 1.82
CA ALA A 82 13.94 17.16 2.05
C ALA A 82 13.71 16.36 3.36
N ALA A 83 13.16 17.02 4.37
CA ALA A 83 12.79 16.39 5.64
C ALA A 83 11.63 15.40 5.53
N LEU A 84 10.70 15.56 4.59
CA LEU A 84 9.68 14.52 4.34
C LEU A 84 10.28 13.37 3.52
N LYS A 85 11.17 13.70 2.58
CA LYS A 85 11.85 12.71 1.74
C LYS A 85 12.75 11.77 2.55
N SER A 86 13.40 12.24 3.62
CA SER A 86 14.17 11.36 4.51
C SER A 86 13.31 10.27 5.18
N LEU A 87 12.00 10.51 5.34
CA LEU A 87 11.05 9.55 5.92
C LEU A 87 10.57 8.49 4.92
N GLU A 88 10.90 8.62 3.62
CA GLU A 88 10.43 7.71 2.57
C GLU A 88 10.62 6.23 2.91
N PRO A 89 11.80 5.76 3.39
CA PRO A 89 11.99 4.34 3.71
C PRO A 89 11.04 3.85 4.81
N TRP A 90 10.79 4.67 5.83
CA TRP A 90 9.89 4.33 6.94
C TRP A 90 8.42 4.37 6.51
N ILE A 91 8.05 5.31 5.65
CA ILE A 91 6.72 5.38 5.03
C ILE A 91 6.50 4.13 4.16
N CYS A 92 7.46 3.75 3.33
CA CYS A 92 7.38 2.56 2.49
C CYS A 92 7.26 1.27 3.32
N ARG A 93 8.05 1.12 4.39
CA ARG A 93 7.92 -0.01 5.34
C ARG A 93 6.58 -0.02 6.07
N ALA A 94 6.05 1.15 6.43
CA ALA A 94 4.73 1.26 7.03
C ALA A 94 3.62 0.85 6.04
N CYS A 95 3.78 1.19 4.76
CA CYS A 95 2.90 0.74 3.68
C CYS A 95 2.81 -0.79 3.62
N HIS A 96 3.90 -1.54 3.84
CA HIS A 96 3.85 -3.01 3.83
C HIS A 96 2.82 -3.59 4.81
N ARG A 97 2.69 -2.95 5.99
CA ARG A 97 1.66 -3.30 6.98
C ARG A 97 0.29 -2.77 6.60
N ALA A 98 0.26 -1.55 6.07
CA ALA A 98 -0.97 -0.87 5.68
C ALA A 98 -1.68 -1.54 4.49
N VAL A 99 -0.97 -2.21 3.58
CA VAL A 99 -1.55 -2.89 2.40
C VAL A 99 -2.68 -3.85 2.79
N ARG A 100 -2.55 -4.58 3.90
CA ARG A 100 -3.60 -5.50 4.38
C ARG A 100 -4.87 -4.77 4.85
N LEU A 101 -4.77 -3.50 5.22
CA LEU A 101 -5.86 -2.68 5.75
C LEU A 101 -6.46 -1.75 4.68
N ALA A 102 -5.62 -1.14 3.84
CA ALA A 102 -6.02 -0.22 2.77
C ALA A 102 -6.42 -0.94 1.47
N GLY A 103 -5.99 -2.19 1.30
CA GLY A 103 -6.32 -3.03 0.16
C GLY A 103 -5.79 -2.48 -1.17
N MET A 104 -6.56 -2.70 -2.24
CA MET A 104 -6.20 -2.35 -3.61
C MET A 104 -5.89 -0.87 -3.82
N SER A 105 -6.57 0.03 -3.09
CA SER A 105 -6.37 1.48 -3.25
C SER A 105 -4.91 1.89 -3.05
N LEU A 106 -4.27 1.38 -2.00
CA LEU A 106 -2.86 1.69 -1.70
C LEU A 106 -1.92 1.07 -2.72
N ILE A 107 -2.22 -0.16 -3.16
CA ILE A 107 -1.43 -0.87 -4.17
C ILE A 107 -1.42 -0.07 -5.47
N THR A 108 -2.60 0.32 -5.93
CA THR A 108 -2.81 1.13 -7.14
C THR A 108 -2.06 2.45 -7.06
N THR A 109 -2.20 3.19 -5.95
CA THR A 109 -1.51 4.47 -5.76
C THR A 109 0.00 4.29 -5.79
N ALA A 110 0.55 3.31 -5.08
CA ALA A 110 1.99 3.07 -5.03
C ALA A 110 2.57 2.75 -6.42
N ARG A 111 1.89 1.92 -7.23
CA ARG A 111 2.31 1.61 -8.61
C ARG A 111 2.28 2.84 -9.50
N ARG A 112 1.17 3.59 -9.50
CA ARG A 112 1.00 4.80 -10.33
C ARG A 112 2.08 5.84 -10.06
N LEU A 113 2.52 5.93 -8.82
CA LEU A 113 3.56 6.87 -8.40
C LEU A 113 4.98 6.30 -8.50
N GLY A 114 5.16 5.03 -8.91
CA GLY A 114 6.46 4.39 -9.03
C GLY A 114 7.10 3.93 -7.71
N PHE A 115 6.38 3.97 -6.59
CA PHE A 115 6.88 3.53 -5.27
C PHE A 115 6.77 2.01 -5.09
N PHE A 116 7.53 1.24 -5.87
CA PHE A 116 7.55 -0.23 -5.75
C PHE A 116 8.11 -0.71 -4.40
N SER A 117 8.98 0.08 -3.76
CA SER A 117 9.51 -0.16 -2.41
C SER A 117 8.41 -0.16 -1.32
N ALA A 118 7.26 0.49 -1.57
CA ALA A 118 6.11 0.51 -0.65
C ALA A 118 5.24 -0.77 -0.73
N LEU A 119 5.52 -1.67 -1.67
CA LEU A 119 4.74 -2.88 -1.90
C LEU A 119 5.39 -4.13 -1.29
N ARG A 120 4.53 -5.07 -0.90
CA ARG A 120 4.92 -6.34 -0.28
C ARG A 120 5.35 -7.36 -1.35
N GLY A 121 6.47 -7.13 -2.04
CA GLY A 121 7.04 -8.08 -3.02
C GLY A 121 7.33 -7.49 -4.40
N PRO A 122 7.85 -8.30 -5.33
CA PRO A 122 8.29 -7.84 -6.64
C PRO A 122 7.13 -7.33 -7.50
N SER A 123 7.40 -6.32 -8.34
CA SER A 123 6.39 -5.59 -9.13
C SER A 123 5.51 -6.47 -10.04
N TRP A 124 6.02 -7.61 -10.51
CA TRP A 124 5.28 -8.54 -11.38
C TRP A 124 4.24 -9.43 -10.67
N MET A 125 4.16 -9.39 -9.33
CA MET A 125 3.31 -10.29 -8.53
C MET A 125 2.16 -9.57 -7.84
N VAL A 126 2.24 -8.24 -7.84
CA VAL A 126 1.24 -7.32 -7.31
C VAL A 126 0.26 -6.98 -8.43
N PRO A 127 -1.06 -6.82 -8.15
CA PRO A 127 -2.05 -6.51 -9.19
C PRO A 127 -1.62 -5.34 -10.06
N ASP A 128 -1.69 -5.51 -11.38
CA ASP A 128 -1.28 -4.50 -12.35
C ASP A 128 -2.49 -3.94 -13.10
N LEU A 129 -2.62 -2.61 -13.11
CA LEU A 129 -3.79 -1.94 -13.70
C LEU A 129 -3.73 -1.94 -15.24
N ASP A 130 -2.56 -1.74 -15.82
CA ASP A 130 -2.40 -1.67 -17.28
C ASP A 130 -2.53 -3.07 -17.93
N LEU A 131 -2.24 -4.12 -17.16
CA LEU A 131 -2.50 -5.49 -17.59
C LEU A 131 -4.00 -5.80 -17.57
N SER A 132 -4.76 -5.30 -16.58
CA SER A 132 -6.21 -5.52 -16.52
C SER A 132 -6.96 -4.89 -17.70
N GLU A 133 -6.51 -3.74 -18.20
CA GLU A 133 -7.10 -3.10 -19.38
C GLU A 133 -6.70 -3.81 -20.68
N THR A 134 -5.43 -4.21 -20.81
CA THR A 134 -4.93 -5.02 -21.92
C THR A 134 -5.65 -6.37 -21.99
N ILE A 135 -5.78 -7.04 -20.85
CA ILE A 135 -6.48 -8.33 -20.72
C ILE A 135 -7.97 -8.15 -20.95
N ARG A 136 -8.61 -7.08 -20.46
CA ARG A 136 -10.02 -6.80 -20.74
C ARG A 136 -10.29 -6.63 -22.23
N ARG A 137 -9.45 -5.89 -22.97
CA ARG A 137 -9.61 -5.75 -24.44
C ARG A 137 -9.49 -7.09 -25.16
N VAL A 138 -8.50 -7.91 -24.80
CA VAL A 138 -8.31 -9.25 -25.36
C VAL A 138 -9.48 -10.16 -24.98
N THR A 139 -9.92 -10.10 -23.72
CA THR A 139 -11.01 -10.90 -23.17
C THR A 139 -12.34 -10.53 -23.81
N ASP A 140 -12.67 -9.24 -23.97
CA ASP A 140 -13.90 -8.75 -24.62
C ASP A 140 -13.93 -9.09 -26.11
N TYR A 141 -12.81 -8.92 -26.82
CA TYR A 141 -12.70 -9.31 -28.23
C TYR A 141 -12.97 -10.81 -28.42
N TRP A 142 -12.38 -11.65 -27.56
CA TRP A 142 -12.58 -13.10 -27.64
C TRP A 142 -13.94 -13.55 -27.09
N LEU A 143 -14.45 -12.96 -26.02
CA LEU A 143 -15.80 -13.24 -25.50
C LEU A 143 -16.87 -12.93 -26.54
N ASP A 144 -16.77 -11.79 -27.20
CA ASP A 144 -17.69 -11.40 -28.26
C ASP A 144 -17.63 -12.35 -29.45
N ARG A 145 -16.44 -12.90 -29.77
CA ARG A 145 -16.25 -13.92 -30.81
C ARG A 145 -16.81 -15.29 -30.41
N VAL A 146 -16.61 -15.72 -29.15
CA VAL A 146 -17.09 -16.99 -28.60
C VAL A 146 -18.62 -16.98 -28.39
N LEU A 147 -19.19 -15.84 -28.02
CA LEU A 147 -20.65 -15.67 -27.89
C LEU A 147 -21.34 -15.71 -29.26
N ARG A 148 -20.66 -15.27 -30.33
CA ARG A 148 -21.16 -15.34 -31.72
C ARG A 148 -20.98 -16.72 -32.36
N ASP A 149 -19.90 -17.43 -32.04
CA ASP A 149 -19.62 -18.77 -32.57
C ASP A 149 -19.00 -19.68 -31.50
N ARG A 150 -19.83 -20.59 -30.96
CA ARG A 150 -19.40 -21.57 -29.94
C ARG A 150 -18.50 -22.67 -30.51
N ALA A 151 -18.46 -22.88 -31.82
CA ALA A 151 -17.77 -24.01 -32.42
C ALA A 151 -16.25 -23.80 -32.57
N SER A 152 -15.78 -22.54 -32.50
CA SER A 152 -14.38 -22.16 -32.79
C SER A 152 -13.52 -21.83 -31.57
N VAL A 153 -13.91 -22.29 -30.36
CA VAL A 153 -13.13 -22.04 -29.12
C VAL A 153 -11.86 -22.90 -29.11
N PRO A 154 -10.64 -22.30 -29.13
CA PRO A 154 -9.40 -23.06 -29.03
C PRO A 154 -9.32 -23.81 -27.68
N ARG A 155 -8.93 -25.08 -27.71
CA ARG A 155 -8.75 -25.88 -26.48
C ARG A 155 -7.71 -25.21 -25.59
N GLY A 156 -8.07 -24.93 -24.34
CA GLY A 156 -7.18 -24.31 -23.33
C GLY A 156 -7.33 -22.80 -23.16
N ILE A 157 -8.22 -22.13 -23.89
CA ILE A 157 -8.41 -20.67 -23.77
C ILE A 157 -8.91 -20.25 -22.38
N PHE A 158 -9.81 -21.02 -21.76
CA PHE A 158 -10.25 -20.76 -20.38
C PHE A 158 -9.12 -20.89 -19.37
N ALA A 159 -8.15 -21.79 -19.62
CA ALA A 159 -6.95 -21.91 -18.79
C ALA A 159 -5.98 -20.73 -19.02
N LEU A 160 -5.91 -20.19 -20.24
CA LEU A 160 -5.19 -18.94 -20.53
C LEU A 160 -5.86 -17.75 -19.85
N CYS A 161 -7.18 -17.57 -20.02
CA CYS A 161 -7.95 -16.51 -19.37
C CYS A 161 -7.87 -16.62 -17.83
N GLY A 162 -7.93 -17.83 -17.26
CA GLY A 162 -7.75 -18.05 -15.82
C GLY A 162 -6.35 -17.65 -15.34
N ARG A 163 -5.28 -17.94 -16.11
CA ARG A 163 -3.92 -17.47 -15.81
C ARG A 163 -3.79 -15.95 -15.91
N LEU A 164 -4.39 -15.34 -16.94
CA LEU A 164 -4.40 -13.89 -17.15
C LEU A 164 -5.16 -13.15 -16.06
N LEU A 165 -6.33 -13.65 -15.67
CA LEU A 165 -7.11 -13.12 -14.54
C LEU A 165 -6.34 -13.27 -13.22
N ALA A 166 -5.63 -14.38 -13.01
CA ALA A 166 -4.79 -14.56 -11.83
C ALA A 166 -3.58 -13.59 -11.81
N THR A 167 -3.02 -13.23 -12.97
CA THR A 167 -1.97 -12.20 -13.05
C THR A 167 -2.53 -10.79 -12.89
N ALA A 168 -3.68 -10.48 -13.49
CA ALA A 168 -4.32 -9.17 -13.39
C ALA A 168 -4.82 -8.87 -11.95
N GLY A 169 -5.39 -9.89 -11.29
CA GLY A 169 -5.85 -9.78 -9.91
C GLY A 169 -4.74 -9.80 -8.86
N GLY A 170 -3.49 -10.04 -9.26
CA GLY A 170 -2.35 -10.28 -8.37
C GLY A 170 -2.49 -11.56 -7.54
N ARG A 171 -1.42 -12.00 -6.89
CA ARG A 171 -1.47 -13.20 -6.04
C ARG A 171 -2.00 -12.88 -4.64
N ARG A 172 -2.91 -13.72 -4.15
CA ARG A 172 -3.48 -13.62 -2.78
C ARG A 172 -2.43 -13.79 -1.66
N TYR A 173 -1.29 -14.41 -1.97
CA TYR A 173 -0.18 -14.67 -1.04
C TYR A 173 1.17 -14.40 -1.68
N VAL A 174 2.06 -13.70 -0.96
CA VAL A 174 3.46 -13.47 -1.34
C VAL A 174 4.38 -14.19 -0.35
N PRO A 175 5.20 -15.15 -0.80
CA PRO A 175 6.19 -15.83 0.02
C PRO A 175 7.14 -14.83 0.70
N ARG A 176 7.48 -15.08 1.98
CA ARG A 176 8.39 -14.22 2.75
C ARG A 176 9.79 -14.12 2.16
N CYS A 177 10.25 -15.11 1.39
CA CYS A 177 11.55 -15.09 0.73
C CYS A 177 11.65 -14.07 -0.41
N LEU A 178 10.53 -13.60 -0.95
CA LEU A 178 10.48 -12.62 -2.05
C LEU A 178 10.29 -11.19 -1.56
N TRP A 179 10.42 -10.97 -0.27
CA TRP A 179 10.19 -9.66 0.34
C TRP A 179 11.47 -8.81 0.22
N PRO A 180 11.39 -7.53 -0.20
CA PRO A 180 12.57 -6.67 -0.23
C PRO A 180 13.09 -6.50 1.21
N ALA A 181 14.42 -6.57 1.36
CA ALA A 181 15.12 -6.47 2.65
C ALA A 181 15.01 -5.06 3.28
#